data_AF-A0A7W0S4U5-F1
#
_entry.id   AF-A0A7W0S4U5-F1
#
_cell.length_a   1.000
_cell.length_b   1.000
_cell.length_c   1.000
_cell.angle_alpha   90.00
_cell.angle_beta   90.00
_cell.angle_gamma   90.00
#
_symmetry.space_group_name_H-M   'P 1'
#
loop_
_entity.id
_entity.type
_entity.pdbx_description
1 polymer ?
#
loop_
_entity_poly.entity_id
_entity_poly.type
_entity_poly.pdbx_seq_one_letter_code
_entity_poly.pdbx_strand_id
1 'polypeptide(L)'
;MFGSPILDRRAAVAAGLIASAGYVVAMEADLALVGHNTDDLLFLGRPLVGHHHHWAKPVGFVMHMANGAVLALAYAKFAHDRFSGPHWWRGALFANLENCALYPLTAFDTYHPARRDGQLDRYWHPTAFLQSIPRHIVYGALLGTLYARWRDPAPAGSDDD
;
A
#
# COMPACT_ATOMS: atom_id res chain seq x y z
N MET A 1 11.83 4.65 -31.52
CA MET A 1 10.87 3.53 -31.42
C MET A 1 10.89 3.06 -29.97
N PHE A 2 10.00 3.56 -29.12
CA PHE A 2 9.98 3.17 -27.71
C PHE A 2 9.28 1.82 -27.61
N GLY A 3 10.04 0.74 -27.43
CA GLY A 3 9.49 -0.57 -27.13
C GLY A 3 8.59 -0.46 -25.90
N SER A 4 7.40 -1.05 -25.94
CA SER A 4 6.51 -1.07 -24.78
C SER A 4 7.28 -1.69 -23.59
N PRO A 5 7.36 -1.02 -22.44
CA PRO A 5 8.06 -1.59 -21.28
C PRO A 5 7.43 -2.93 -20.95
N ILE A 6 8.26 -3.97 -20.90
CA ILE A 6 7.81 -5.32 -20.59
C ILE A 6 7.42 -5.32 -19.11
N LEU A 7 6.11 -5.41 -18.86
CA LEU A 7 5.56 -5.56 -17.52
C LEU A 7 5.87 -6.97 -17.00
N ASP A 8 6.76 -7.08 -16.02
CA ASP A 8 6.92 -8.31 -15.26
C ASP A 8 5.82 -8.39 -14.19
N ARG A 9 4.73 -9.06 -14.53
CA ARG A 9 3.57 -9.23 -13.63
C ARG A 9 3.93 -10.02 -12.37
N ARG A 10 4.83 -11.00 -12.47
CA ARG A 10 5.20 -11.85 -11.33
C ARG A 10 6.01 -11.06 -10.32
N ALA A 11 7.03 -10.34 -10.79
CA ALA A 11 7.82 -9.44 -9.95
C ALA A 11 6.94 -8.36 -9.32
N ALA A 12 6.03 -7.75 -10.09
CA ALA A 12 5.13 -6.72 -9.58
C ALA A 12 4.21 -7.24 -8.46
N VAL A 13 3.55 -8.39 -8.69
CA VAL A 13 2.67 -9.00 -7.67
C VAL A 13 3.45 -9.38 -6.41
N ALA A 14 4.61 -10.04 -6.56
CA ALA A 14 5.44 -10.42 -5.42
C ALA A 14 5.92 -9.20 -4.62
N ALA A 15 6.38 -8.15 -5.31
CA ALA A 15 6.83 -6.91 -4.69
C ALA A 15 5.67 -6.19 -3.98
N GLY A 16 4.49 -6.16 -4.60
CA GLY A 16 3.28 -5.60 -4.02
C GLY A 16 2.84 -6.29 -2.74
N LEU A 17 2.88 -7.63 -2.70
CA LEU A 17 2.53 -8.40 -1.50
C LEU A 17 3.49 -8.11 -0.33
N ILE A 18 4.80 -8.07 -0.60
CA ILE A 18 5.80 -7.76 0.44
C ILE A 18 5.71 -6.30 0.89
N ALA A 19 5.48 -5.38 -0.05
CA ALA A 19 5.24 -3.99 0.26
C ALA A 19 3.99 -3.80 1.13
N SER A 20 2.91 -4.53 0.85
CA SER A 20 1.69 -4.52 1.68
C SER A 20 1.92 -5.08 3.08
N ALA A 21 2.74 -6.13 3.23
CA ALA A 21 3.14 -6.59 4.56
C ALA A 21 3.91 -5.50 5.31
N GLY A 22 4.83 -4.79 4.63
CA GLY A 22 5.53 -3.63 5.19
C GLY A 22 4.59 -2.49 5.59
N TYR A 23 3.58 -2.20 4.78
CA TYR A 23 2.53 -1.23 5.12
C TYR A 23 1.82 -1.60 6.43
N VAL A 24 1.39 -2.86 6.56
CA VAL A 24 0.69 -3.34 7.77
C VAL A 24 1.58 -3.20 9.00
N VAL A 25 2.87 -3.52 8.90
CA VAL A 25 3.82 -3.30 10.01
C VAL A 25 3.93 -1.82 10.38
N ALA A 26 4.02 -0.94 9.39
CA ALA A 26 4.07 0.51 9.62
C ALA A 26 2.78 1.04 10.27
N MET A 27 1.62 0.54 9.82
CA MET A 27 0.32 0.87 10.39
C MET A 27 0.23 0.46 11.85
N GLU A 28 0.52 -0.81 12.19
CA GLU A 28 0.49 -1.29 13.57
C GLU A 28 1.41 -0.46 14.48
N ALA A 29 2.59 -0.09 13.98
CA ALA A 29 3.52 0.77 14.72
C ALA A 29 2.94 2.17 14.97
N ASP A 30 2.37 2.84 13.97
CA ASP A 30 1.80 4.18 14.18
C ASP A 30 0.52 4.16 15.02
N LEU A 31 -0.31 3.11 14.92
CA LEU A 31 -1.50 2.95 15.74
C LEU A 31 -1.11 2.86 17.22
N ALA A 32 -0.05 2.11 17.53
CA ALA A 32 0.49 1.99 18.88
C ALA A 32 1.09 3.31 19.42
N LEU A 33 1.65 4.15 18.54
CA LEU A 33 2.32 5.40 18.92
C LEU A 33 1.38 6.60 19.02
N VAL A 34 0.43 6.72 18.10
CA VAL A 34 -0.44 7.91 17.93
C VAL A 34 -1.78 7.72 18.64
N GLY A 35 -2.29 6.49 18.69
CA GLY A 35 -3.57 6.16 19.31
C GLY A 35 -4.81 6.60 18.54
N HIS A 36 -4.67 7.22 17.36
CA HIS A 36 -5.77 7.54 16.45
C HIS A 36 -6.06 6.32 15.56
N ASN A 37 -7.14 5.60 15.86
CA ASN A 37 -7.44 4.27 15.33
C ASN A 37 -7.94 4.30 13.89
N THR A 38 -6.99 4.29 12.96
CA THR A 38 -7.18 4.19 11.51
C THR A 38 -6.67 2.84 11.00
N ASP A 39 -7.18 1.75 11.58
CA ASP A 39 -6.87 0.39 11.18
C ASP A 39 -7.51 0.05 9.82
N ASP A 40 -6.67 0.03 8.78
CA ASP A 40 -7.10 -0.22 7.40
C ASP A 40 -7.57 -1.66 7.16
N LEU A 41 -7.15 -2.62 7.99
CA LEU A 41 -7.65 -3.99 7.90
C LEU A 41 -9.09 -4.04 8.38
N LEU A 42 -9.37 -3.37 9.49
CA LEU A 42 -10.74 -3.25 9.98
C LEU A 42 -11.60 -2.43 9.01
N PHE A 43 -11.05 -1.35 8.44
CA PHE A 43 -11.72 -0.55 7.41
C PHE A 43 -12.10 -1.39 6.19
N LEU A 44 -11.18 -2.16 5.62
CA LEU A 44 -11.47 -2.97 4.43
C LEU A 44 -12.39 -4.16 4.74
N GLY A 45 -12.20 -4.82 5.87
CA GLY A 45 -12.91 -6.07 6.17
C GLY A 45 -14.30 -5.90 6.74
N ARG A 46 -14.57 -4.84 7.53
CA ARG A 46 -15.87 -4.69 8.22
C ARG A 46 -17.09 -4.66 7.30
N PRO A 47 -17.05 -4.04 6.10
CA PRO A 47 -18.16 -4.10 5.15
C PRO A 47 -18.50 -5.50 4.65
N LEU A 48 -17.54 -6.45 4.69
CA LEU A 48 -17.71 -7.77 4.06
C LEU A 48 -18.14 -8.88 5.01
N VAL A 49 -18.01 -8.69 6.33
CA VAL A 49 -18.18 -9.77 7.31
C VAL A 49 -19.50 -9.73 8.09
N GLY A 50 -20.36 -8.74 7.83
CA GLY A 50 -21.65 -8.60 8.52
C GLY A 50 -21.52 -8.66 10.04
N HIS A 51 -22.22 -9.59 10.68
CA HIS A 51 -22.18 -9.80 12.14
C HIS A 51 -20.96 -10.60 12.63
N HIS A 52 -20.16 -11.18 11.74
CA HIS A 52 -18.99 -11.99 12.09
C HIS A 52 -17.75 -11.11 12.29
N HIS A 53 -17.81 -10.18 13.25
CA HIS A 53 -16.79 -9.14 13.44
C HIS A 53 -15.36 -9.69 13.64
N HIS A 54 -15.21 -10.90 14.20
CA HIS A 54 -13.90 -11.55 14.38
C HIS A 54 -13.19 -11.87 13.06
N TRP A 55 -13.91 -11.97 11.94
CA TRP A 55 -13.32 -12.16 10.60
C TRP A 55 -12.91 -10.84 9.92
N ALA A 56 -13.25 -9.68 10.49
CA ALA A 56 -13.01 -8.40 9.82
C ALA A 56 -11.52 -8.17 9.50
N LYS A 57 -10.62 -8.28 10.49
CA LYS A 57 -9.19 -8.08 10.26
C LYS A 57 -8.58 -9.14 9.32
N PRO A 58 -8.86 -10.44 9.46
CA PRO A 58 -8.39 -11.44 8.49
C PRO A 58 -8.84 -11.16 7.05
N VAL A 59 -10.12 -10.83 6.84
CA VAL A 59 -10.65 -10.50 5.50
C VAL A 59 -10.02 -9.21 4.97
N GLY A 60 -9.93 -8.19 5.82
CA GLY A 60 -9.28 -6.93 5.49
C GLY A 60 -7.81 -7.09 5.11
N PHE A 61 -7.09 -7.99 5.79
CA PHE A 61 -5.71 -8.33 5.44
C PHE A 61 -5.61 -8.92 4.04
N VAL A 62 -6.44 -9.88 3.69
CA VAL A 62 -6.48 -10.46 2.33
C VAL A 62 -6.81 -9.38 1.30
N MET A 63 -7.79 -8.51 1.57
CA MET A 63 -8.11 -7.38 0.69
C MET A 63 -6.94 -6.41 0.55
N HIS A 64 -6.25 -6.09 1.64
CA HIS A 64 -5.12 -5.17 1.61
C HIS A 64 -3.96 -5.73 0.78
N MET A 65 -3.68 -7.04 0.89
CA MET A 65 -2.71 -7.73 0.04
C MET A 65 -3.12 -7.68 -1.43
N ALA A 66 -4.40 -7.93 -1.74
CA ALA A 66 -4.91 -7.89 -3.11
C ALA A 66 -4.83 -6.48 -3.70
N ASN A 67 -5.25 -5.46 -2.94
CA ASN A 67 -5.16 -4.06 -3.34
C ASN A 67 -3.71 -3.65 -3.61
N GLY A 68 -2.78 -4.05 -2.74
CA GLY A 68 -1.37 -3.78 -2.93
C GLY A 68 -0.77 -4.47 -4.15
N ALA A 69 -1.19 -5.69 -4.48
CA ALA A 69 -0.78 -6.36 -5.71
C ALA A 69 -1.31 -5.63 -6.96
N VAL A 70 -2.56 -5.16 -6.93
CA VAL A 70 -3.16 -4.36 -8.01
C VAL A 70 -2.43 -3.02 -8.17
N LEU A 71 -2.16 -2.33 -7.06
CA LEU A 71 -1.44 -1.06 -7.05
C LEU A 71 0.01 -1.22 -7.57
N ALA A 72 0.66 -2.34 -7.25
CA ALA A 72 1.98 -2.68 -7.77
C ALA A 72 1.98 -2.88 -9.30
N LEU A 73 0.95 -3.52 -9.84
CA LEU A 73 0.77 -3.63 -11.30
C LEU A 73 0.58 -2.26 -11.95
N ALA A 74 -0.16 -1.35 -11.29
CA ALA A 74 -0.32 0.02 -11.76
C ALA A 74 1.02 0.78 -11.73
N TYR A 75 1.79 0.69 -10.65
CA TYR A 75 3.13 1.26 -10.55
C TYR A 75 4.04 0.77 -11.67
N ALA A 76 4.11 -0.55 -11.86
CA ALA A 76 4.95 -1.20 -12.87
C ALA A 76 4.60 -0.74 -14.29
N LYS A 77 3.30 -0.57 -14.59
CA LYS A 77 2.82 -0.14 -15.91
C LYS A 77 2.99 1.36 -16.16
N PHE A 78 2.70 2.19 -15.16
CA PHE A 78 2.48 3.62 -15.34
C PHE A 78 3.52 4.53 -14.72
N ALA A 79 4.34 4.07 -13.77
CA ALA A 79 5.22 4.93 -12.99
C ALA A 79 6.69 4.52 -13.04
N HIS A 80 7.00 3.22 -12.98
CA HIS A 80 8.36 2.70 -12.81
C HIS A 80 9.40 3.30 -13.80
N ASP A 81 9.10 3.29 -15.10
CA ASP A 81 9.98 3.79 -16.16
C ASP A 81 9.82 5.31 -16.42
N ARG A 82 8.84 5.98 -15.79
CA ARG A 82 8.52 7.41 -16.04
C ARG A 82 9.05 8.32 -14.95
N PHE A 83 9.12 7.84 -13.72
CA PHE A 83 9.67 8.62 -12.62
C PHE A 83 11.20 8.54 -12.62
N SER A 84 11.85 9.66 -12.31
CA SER A 84 13.31 9.75 -12.18
C SER A 84 13.78 9.47 -10.74
N GLY A 85 15.09 9.27 -10.57
CA GLY A 85 15.71 9.07 -9.26
C GLY A 85 15.81 7.60 -8.82
N PRO A 86 16.20 7.34 -7.55
CA PRO A 86 16.34 5.99 -7.01
C PRO A 86 15.01 5.21 -6.99
N HIS A 87 15.06 3.89 -7.13
CA HIS A 87 13.85 3.06 -7.25
C HIS A 87 12.91 3.16 -6.04
N TRP A 88 13.45 3.18 -4.82
CA TRP A 88 12.64 3.36 -3.61
C TRP A 88 11.87 4.69 -3.62
N TRP A 89 12.50 5.77 -4.11
CA TRP A 89 11.88 7.09 -4.18
C TRP A 89 10.75 7.12 -5.20
N ARG A 90 10.94 6.51 -6.37
CA ARG A 90 9.90 6.40 -7.40
C ARG A 90 8.65 5.73 -6.85
N GLY A 91 8.81 4.62 -6.12
CA GLY A 91 7.70 3.90 -5.53
C GLY A 91 7.03 4.68 -4.39
N ALA A 92 7.81 5.30 -3.50
CA ALA A 92 7.28 6.14 -2.42
C ALA A 92 6.48 7.34 -2.94
N LEU A 93 6.98 8.01 -3.99
CA LEU A 93 6.29 9.10 -4.66
C LEU A 93 4.97 8.62 -5.29
N PHE A 94 4.98 7.49 -6.01
CA PHE A 94 3.78 6.93 -6.61
C PHE A 94 2.70 6.60 -5.58
N ALA A 95 3.08 5.90 -4.50
CA ALA A 95 2.14 5.52 -3.44
C ALA A 95 1.55 6.74 -2.72
N ASN A 96 2.34 7.79 -2.47
CA ASN A 96 1.81 9.01 -1.86
C ASN A 96 0.95 9.84 -2.82
N LEU A 97 1.23 9.83 -4.13
CA LEU A 97 0.34 10.45 -5.11
C LEU A 97 -1.03 9.75 -5.14
N GLU A 98 -1.04 8.42 -5.07
CA GLU A 98 -2.27 7.64 -4.96
C GLU A 98 -3.01 7.95 -3.65
N ASN A 99 -2.31 7.96 -2.51
CA ASN A 99 -2.89 8.37 -1.22
C ASN A 99 -3.52 9.76 -1.30
N CYS A 100 -2.81 10.76 -1.81
CA CYS A 100 -3.35 12.12 -1.97
C CYS A 100 -4.58 12.16 -2.89
N ALA A 101 -4.62 11.32 -3.92
CA ALA A 101 -5.74 11.24 -4.85
C ALA A 101 -6.96 10.54 -4.25
N LEU A 102 -6.77 9.49 -3.46
CA LEU A 102 -7.87 8.69 -2.90
C LEU A 102 -8.30 9.12 -1.50
N TYR A 103 -7.45 9.79 -0.73
CA TYR A 103 -7.75 10.23 0.63
C TYR A 103 -9.04 11.08 0.73
N PRO A 104 -9.39 11.96 -0.23
CA PRO A 104 -10.69 12.65 -0.22
C PRO A 104 -11.92 11.73 -0.15
N LEU A 105 -11.83 10.49 -0.64
CA LEU A 105 -12.93 9.52 -0.53
C LEU A 105 -13.24 9.13 0.93
N THR A 106 -12.28 9.32 1.84
CA THR A 106 -12.50 9.08 3.26
C THR A 106 -13.46 10.08 3.92
N ALA A 107 -13.82 11.18 3.24
CA ALA A 107 -14.89 12.07 3.69
C ALA A 107 -16.25 11.37 3.81
N PHE A 108 -16.42 10.22 3.14
CA PHE A 108 -17.61 9.38 3.21
C PHE A 108 -17.54 8.30 4.30
N ASP A 109 -16.55 8.36 5.21
CA ASP A 109 -16.37 7.37 6.29
C ASP A 109 -17.58 7.25 7.23
N THR A 110 -18.46 8.25 7.29
CA THR A 110 -19.70 8.23 8.08
C THR A 110 -20.69 7.12 7.66
N TYR A 111 -20.59 6.62 6.42
CA TYR A 111 -21.39 5.49 5.95
C TYR A 111 -20.77 4.13 6.32
N HIS A 112 -19.52 4.13 6.76
CA HIS A 112 -18.77 2.92 7.02
C HIS A 112 -19.25 2.21 8.31
N PRO A 113 -19.52 0.89 8.30
CA PRO A 113 -20.05 0.18 9.46
C PRO A 113 -19.14 0.29 10.69
N ALA A 114 -17.82 0.16 10.50
CA ALA A 114 -16.86 0.28 11.61
C ALA A 114 -16.83 1.68 12.24
N ARG A 115 -17.15 2.73 11.47
CA ARG A 115 -17.24 4.11 11.96
C ARG A 115 -18.52 4.34 12.74
N ARG A 116 -19.65 3.80 12.25
CA ARG A 116 -20.95 3.85 12.93
C ARG A 116 -20.94 3.12 14.27
N ASP A 117 -20.22 2.00 14.33
CA ASP A 117 -20.10 1.18 15.53
C ASP A 117 -18.99 1.67 16.49
N GLY A 118 -18.33 2.81 16.19
CA GLY A 118 -17.29 3.38 17.04
C GLY A 118 -15.99 2.57 17.12
N GLN A 119 -15.73 1.67 16.17
CA GLN A 119 -14.54 0.81 16.15
C GLN A 119 -13.35 1.43 15.43
N LEU A 120 -13.58 2.44 14.60
CA LEU A 120 -12.54 3.24 13.92
C LEU A 120 -12.74 4.70 14.29
N ASP A 121 -11.65 5.46 14.34
CA ASP A 121 -11.68 6.91 14.41
C ASP A 121 -11.96 7.54 13.04
N ARG A 122 -12.21 8.85 13.01
CA ARG A 122 -12.49 9.57 11.76
C ARG A 122 -11.29 9.50 10.83
N TYR A 123 -11.52 9.02 9.61
CA TYR A 123 -10.50 8.97 8.57
C TYR A 123 -10.32 10.33 7.90
N TRP A 124 -11.39 11.10 7.66
CA TRP A 124 -11.25 12.47 7.17
C TRP A 124 -10.81 13.41 8.30
N HIS A 125 -9.53 13.31 8.66
CA HIS A 125 -8.93 14.02 9.79
C HIS A 125 -7.42 14.24 9.56
N PRO A 126 -6.83 15.40 9.90
CA PRO A 126 -5.41 15.65 9.67
C PRO A 126 -4.48 14.57 10.24
N THR A 127 -4.77 14.05 11.44
CA THR A 127 -3.99 12.96 12.05
C THR A 127 -4.00 11.69 11.19
N ALA A 128 -5.17 11.30 10.67
CA ALA A 128 -5.31 10.12 9.82
C ALA A 128 -4.52 10.29 8.50
N PHE A 129 -4.57 11.48 7.89
CA PHE A 129 -3.74 11.79 6.73
C PHE A 129 -2.25 11.67 7.05
N LEU A 130 -1.82 12.24 8.17
CA LEU A 130 -0.41 12.20 8.58
C LEU A 130 0.07 10.79 8.95
N GLN A 131 -0.80 9.92 9.48
CA GLN A 131 -0.51 8.49 9.67
C GLN A 131 -0.39 7.76 8.32
N SER A 132 -1.21 8.11 7.33
CA SER A 132 -1.19 7.44 6.03
C SER A 132 0.12 7.65 5.25
N ILE A 133 0.73 8.82 5.35
CA ILE A 133 1.97 9.16 4.62
C ILE A 133 3.12 8.17 4.88
N PRO A 134 3.57 7.94 6.13
CA PRO A 134 4.66 6.99 6.39
C PRO A 134 4.31 5.56 5.97
N ARG A 135 3.05 5.12 6.10
CA ARG A 135 2.62 3.80 5.62
C ARG A 135 2.83 3.65 4.11
N HIS A 136 2.45 4.67 3.34
CA HIS A 136 2.64 4.70 1.88
C HIS A 136 4.10 4.88 1.47
N ILE A 137 4.92 5.60 2.26
CA ILE A 137 6.37 5.66 2.05
C ILE A 137 6.98 4.27 2.18
N VAL A 138 6.64 3.52 3.25
CA VAL A 138 7.15 2.15 3.46
C VAL A 138 6.72 1.22 2.33
N TYR A 139 5.43 1.19 1.99
CA TYR A 139 4.92 0.41 0.87
C TYR A 139 5.66 0.76 -0.43
N GLY A 140 5.70 2.04 -0.78
CA GLY A 140 6.28 2.49 -2.04
C GLY A 140 7.78 2.24 -2.12
N ALA A 141 8.53 2.45 -1.03
CA ALA A 141 9.97 2.20 -0.99
C ALA A 141 10.30 0.72 -1.22
N LEU A 142 9.56 -0.19 -0.57
CA LEU A 142 9.70 -1.64 -0.76
C LEU A 142 9.32 -2.05 -2.18
N LEU A 143 8.15 -1.60 -2.67
CA LEU A 143 7.66 -1.90 -4.01
C LEU A 143 8.67 -1.48 -5.08
N GLY A 144 9.12 -0.22 -5.05
CA GLY A 144 10.04 0.31 -6.05
C GLY A 144 11.35 -0.45 -6.09
N THR A 145 11.94 -0.72 -4.91
CA THR A 145 13.21 -1.44 -4.78
C THR A 145 13.11 -2.90 -5.23
N LEU A 146 12.11 -3.63 -4.74
CA LEU A 146 11.95 -5.05 -5.03
C LEU A 146 11.54 -5.29 -6.48
N TYR A 147 10.63 -4.48 -7.01
CA TYR A 147 10.22 -4.60 -8.41
C TYR A 147 11.40 -4.36 -9.36
N ALA A 148 12.21 -3.32 -9.12
CA ALA A 148 13.40 -3.06 -9.92
C ALA A 148 14.39 -4.22 -9.86
N ARG A 149 14.68 -4.72 -8.66
CA ARG A 149 15.64 -5.82 -8.44
C ARG A 149 15.21 -7.14 -9.11
N TRP A 150 13.92 -7.43 -9.16
CA TRP A 150 13.41 -8.69 -9.71
C TRP A 150 13.04 -8.62 -11.19
N ARG A 151 12.67 -7.44 -11.70
CA ARG A 151 12.47 -7.24 -13.14
C ARG A 151 13.80 -7.30 -13.90
N ASP A 152 14.82 -6.64 -13.34
CA ASP A 152 16.14 -6.50 -13.95
C ASP A 152 17.18 -7.16 -13.03
N PRO A 153 17.18 -8.50 -12.88
CA PRO A 153 18.17 -9.18 -12.05
C PRO A 153 19.56 -8.84 -12.56
N ALA A 154 20.48 -8.51 -11.64
CA ALA A 154 21.88 -8.31 -11.99
C ALA A 154 22.38 -9.52 -12.80
N PRO A 155 23.24 -9.31 -13.82
CA PRO A 155 23.81 -10.42 -14.57
C PRO A 155 24.46 -11.40 -13.59
N ALA A 156 24.13 -12.68 -13.71
CA ALA A 156 24.71 -13.72 -12.87
C ALA A 156 26.23 -13.69 -13.04
N GLY A 157 26.95 -13.30 -11.97
CA GLY A 157 28.43 -13.26 -11.97
C GLY A 157 29.07 -11.94 -11.55
N SER A 158 28.37 -10.98 -10.94
CA SER A 158 29.02 -9.83 -10.30
C SER A 158 29.38 -10.08 -8.81
N ASP A 159 29.78 -11.31 -8.50
CA ASP A 159 30.60 -11.57 -7.32
C ASP A 159 32.05 -11.32 -7.77
N ASP A 160 32.48 -10.06 -7.73
CA ASP A 160 33.90 -9.67 -7.79
C ASP A 160 34.16 -8.74 -6.59
N ASP A 161 34.87 -9.32 -5.61
CA ASP A 161 35.73 -8.77 -4.54
C ASP A 161 35.23 -7.67 -3.57
#